data_AF-A0A917XH35-F1
#
_entry.id   AF-A0A917XH35-F1
#
_cell.length_a   1.000
_cell.length_b   1.000
_cell.length_c   1.000
_cell.angle_alpha   90.00
_cell.angle_beta   90.00
_cell.angle_gamma   90.00
#
_symmetry.space_group_name_H-M   'P 1'
#
loop_
_entity.id
_entity.type
_entity.pdbx_description
1 polymer ?
#
loop_
_entity_poly.entity_id
_entity_poly.type
_entity_poly.pdbx_seq_one_letter_code
_entity_poly.pdbx_strand_id
1 'polypeptide(L)'
;MPGTSDSAGSTNYVRGVENPEIIIKLTSDEALVLSDWLEQVQMTDLSRLVGDTAVWAPLHRIAGTLDKSLPEIFAADYAERLEAARSRLRPDLNDSTSDEEGTDA
;
A
#
# COMPACT_ATOMS: atom_id res chain seq x y z
N MET A 1 -44.51 -45.36 13.26
CA MET A 1 -43.46 -45.37 12.21
C MET A 1 -44.08 -44.86 10.92
N PRO A 2 -43.38 -44.09 10.07
CA PRO A 2 -42.92 -42.68 10.17
C PRO A 2 -43.66 -41.82 9.10
N GLY A 3 -43.45 -40.52 8.88
CA GLY A 3 -42.32 -39.67 9.25
C GLY A 3 -42.65 -38.18 9.17
N THR A 4 -41.82 -37.44 9.88
CA THR A 4 -41.66 -36.01 9.95
C THR A 4 -41.39 -35.38 8.59
N SER A 5 -42.12 -34.33 8.22
CA SER A 5 -41.62 -33.32 7.28
C SER A 5 -41.26 -32.08 8.07
N ASP A 6 -40.01 -32.08 8.51
CA ASP A 6 -39.28 -30.90 8.94
C ASP A 6 -39.06 -30.04 7.69
N SER A 7 -39.78 -28.93 7.60
CA SER A 7 -39.63 -27.96 6.51
C SER A 7 -38.53 -26.97 6.87
N ALA A 8 -37.29 -27.45 6.93
CA ALA A 8 -36.09 -26.63 6.90
C ALA A 8 -35.88 -26.07 5.49
N GLY A 9 -36.65 -25.03 5.14
CA GLY A 9 -36.37 -24.15 4.02
C GLY A 9 -35.17 -23.29 4.38
N SER A 10 -33.98 -23.86 4.22
CA SER A 10 -32.69 -23.21 4.42
C SER A 10 -32.67 -21.85 3.72
N THR A 11 -32.59 -20.80 4.52
CA THR A 11 -32.21 -19.47 4.06
C THR A 11 -30.85 -19.59 3.40
N ASN A 12 -30.84 -19.53 2.06
CA ASN A 12 -29.64 -19.24 1.30
C ASN A 12 -29.20 -17.82 1.70
N TYR A 13 -28.42 -17.74 2.76
CA TYR A 13 -27.56 -16.60 3.00
C TYR A 13 -26.68 -16.49 1.77
N VAL A 14 -26.94 -15.47 0.95
CA VAL A 14 -25.94 -14.90 0.04
C VAL A 14 -24.64 -14.84 0.83
N ARG A 15 -23.69 -15.71 0.46
CA ARG A 15 -22.32 -15.68 0.96
C ARG A 15 -21.82 -14.29 0.61
N GLY A 16 -21.90 -13.36 1.57
CA GLY A 16 -21.28 -12.05 1.44
C GLY A 16 -19.86 -12.32 1.00
N VAL A 17 -19.47 -11.78 -0.13
CA VAL A 17 -18.09 -11.88 -0.59
C VAL A 17 -17.28 -11.21 0.52
N GLU A 18 -16.65 -12.02 1.36
CA GLU A 18 -15.73 -11.49 2.36
C GLU A 18 -14.66 -10.77 1.56
N ASN A 19 -14.59 -9.45 1.74
CA ASN A 19 -13.54 -8.63 1.15
C ASN A 19 -12.55 -8.33 2.28
N PRO A 20 -11.61 -9.25 2.56
CA PRO A 20 -10.73 -9.11 3.69
C PRO A 20 -9.87 -7.86 3.54
N GLU A 21 -9.67 -7.16 4.65
CA GLU A 21 -8.75 -6.02 4.69
C GLU A 21 -7.30 -6.52 4.49
N ILE A 22 -6.55 -5.83 3.64
CA ILE A 22 -5.13 -6.09 3.42
C ILE A 22 -4.33 -5.14 4.31
N ILE A 23 -3.54 -5.71 5.23
CA ILE A 23 -2.65 -4.94 6.11
C ILE A 23 -1.27 -4.86 5.47
N ILE A 24 -0.86 -3.65 5.13
CA ILE A 24 0.50 -3.35 4.66
C ILE A 24 1.30 -2.81 5.85
N LYS A 25 2.43 -3.44 6.15
CA LYS A 25 3.37 -2.94 7.17
C LYS A 25 4.50 -2.21 6.47
N LEU A 26 4.76 -0.99 6.90
CA LEU A 26 5.83 -0.15 6.40
C LEU A 26 6.79 0.14 7.56
N THR A 27 8.08 0.18 7.27
CA THR A 27 9.08 0.81 8.15
C THR A 27 8.84 2.32 8.22
N SER A 28 9.41 2.98 9.23
CA SER A 28 9.31 4.44 9.33
C SER A 28 9.84 5.15 8.08
N ASP A 29 10.93 4.66 7.50
CA ASP A 29 11.53 5.23 6.29
C ASP A 29 10.61 5.08 5.08
N GLU A 30 10.04 3.88 4.87
CA GLU A 30 9.11 3.62 3.76
C GLU A 30 7.84 4.46 3.89
N ALA A 31 7.30 4.55 5.11
CA ALA A 31 6.12 5.35 5.41
C ALA A 31 6.36 6.84 5.14
N LEU A 32 7.53 7.36 5.53
CA LEU A 32 7.91 8.76 5.32
C LEU A 32 8.06 9.09 3.83
N VAL A 33 8.78 8.25 3.07
CA VAL A 33 8.99 8.46 1.63
C VAL A 33 7.68 8.33 0.85
N LEU A 34 6.82 7.37 1.21
CA LEU A 34 5.52 7.18 0.57
C LEU A 34 4.57 8.34 0.86
N SER A 35 4.55 8.84 2.10
CA SER A 35 3.75 10.00 2.51
C SER A 35 4.13 11.24 1.70
N ASP A 36 5.44 11.54 1.60
CA ASP A 36 5.94 12.68 0.82
C ASP A 36 5.54 12.60 -0.67
N TRP A 37 5.69 11.42 -1.26
CA TRP A 37 5.29 11.22 -2.66
C TRP A 37 3.78 11.39 -2.85
N LEU A 38 2.96 10.87 -1.95
CA LEU A 38 1.50 11.02 -2.01
C LEU A 38 1.07 12.49 -1.89
N GLU A 39 1.75 13.29 -1.09
CA GLU A 39 1.51 14.74 -1.01
C GLU A 39 1.85 15.41 -2.34
N GLN A 40 3.05 15.16 -2.90
CA GLN A 40 3.47 15.74 -4.17
C GLN A 40 2.53 15.36 -5.32
N VAL A 41 2.06 14.12 -5.34
CA VAL A 41 1.13 13.66 -6.36
C VAL A 41 -0.24 14.34 -6.22
N GLN A 42 -0.74 14.56 -5.01
CA GLN A 42 -1.99 15.31 -4.79
C GLN A 42 -1.87 16.80 -5.14
N MET A 43 -0.70 17.41 -4.96
CA MET A 43 -0.43 18.79 -5.38
C MET A 43 -0.27 18.92 -6.90
N THR A 44 0.07 17.83 -7.58
CA THR A 44 0.14 17.77 -9.04
C THR A 44 -1.17 17.23 -9.64
N ASP A 45 -1.30 17.25 -10.97
CA ASP A 45 -2.48 16.74 -11.65
C ASP A 45 -2.54 15.20 -11.58
N LEU A 46 -3.00 14.68 -10.43
CA LEU A 46 -3.13 13.25 -10.13
C LEU A 46 -3.98 12.51 -11.17
N SER A 47 -4.86 13.20 -11.89
CA SER A 47 -5.64 12.62 -12.99
C SER A 47 -4.79 12.13 -14.17
N ARG A 48 -3.57 12.68 -14.33
CA ARG A 48 -2.59 12.21 -15.34
C ARG A 48 -1.80 10.99 -14.89
N LEU A 49 -1.68 10.79 -13.57
CA LEU A 49 -0.93 9.68 -12.99
C LEU A 49 -1.82 8.47 -12.73
N VAL A 50 -3.08 8.71 -12.35
CA VAL A 50 -4.06 7.69 -12.00
C VAL A 50 -5.36 7.95 -12.76
N GLY A 51 -5.54 7.22 -13.86
CA GLY A 51 -6.72 7.33 -14.73
C GLY A 51 -7.97 6.63 -14.20
N ASP A 52 -7.84 5.73 -13.22
CA ASP A 52 -8.97 4.99 -12.65
C ASP A 52 -9.44 5.61 -11.33
N THR A 53 -10.68 6.09 -11.31
CA THR A 53 -11.36 6.66 -10.13
C THR A 53 -11.41 5.67 -8.95
N ALA A 54 -11.43 4.36 -9.19
CA ALA A 54 -11.46 3.35 -8.13
C ALA A 54 -10.19 3.36 -7.27
N VAL A 55 -9.06 3.84 -7.81
CA VAL A 55 -7.78 3.95 -7.09
C VAL A 55 -7.73 5.17 -6.17
N TRP A 56 -8.52 6.21 -6.45
CA TRP A 56 -8.51 7.46 -5.69
C TRP A 56 -8.91 7.27 -4.23
N ALA A 57 -10.01 6.54 -3.99
CA ALA A 57 -10.51 6.34 -2.64
C ALA A 57 -9.53 5.55 -1.73
N PRO A 58 -8.94 4.42 -2.19
CA PRO A 58 -7.85 3.76 -1.48
C PRO A 58 -6.62 4.64 -1.27
N LEU A 59 -6.20 5.41 -2.27
CA LEU A 59 -5.01 6.25 -2.20
C LEU A 59 -5.18 7.38 -1.17
N HIS A 60 -6.34 8.05 -1.16
CA HIS A 60 -6.68 9.01 -0.10
C HIS A 60 -6.76 8.38 1.29
N ARG A 61 -7.26 7.13 1.40
CA ARG A 61 -7.28 6.41 2.69
C ARG A 61 -5.87 6.12 3.19
N ILE A 62 -4.96 5.71 2.31
CA ILE A 62 -3.56 5.46 2.65
C ILE A 62 -2.90 6.76 3.08
N ALA A 63 -3.03 7.85 2.30
CA ALA A 63 -2.50 9.16 2.65
C ALA A 63 -2.99 9.63 4.02
N GLY A 64 -4.32 9.61 4.25
CA GLY A 64 -4.90 10.02 5.52
C GLY A 64 -4.56 9.10 6.71
N THR A 65 -4.20 7.84 6.46
CA THR A 65 -3.67 6.94 7.50
C THR A 65 -2.24 7.32 7.85
N LEU A 66 -1.39 7.54 6.83
CA LEU A 66 0.01 7.91 7.01
C LEU A 66 0.14 9.27 7.73
N ASP A 67 -0.63 10.28 7.33
CA ASP A 67 -0.61 11.61 7.95
C ASP A 67 -0.92 11.57 9.46
N LYS A 68 -1.74 10.61 9.90
CA LYS A 68 -2.10 10.42 11.31
C LYS A 68 -1.07 9.60 12.07
N SER A 69 -0.41 8.67 11.39
CA SER A 69 0.54 7.74 11.99
C SER A 69 1.97 8.28 12.05
N LEU A 70 2.29 9.30 11.25
CA LEU A 70 3.64 9.88 11.14
C LEU A 70 3.68 11.32 11.68
N PRO A 71 3.83 11.52 13.01
CA PRO A 71 4.03 12.86 13.56
C PRO A 71 5.32 13.52 13.07
N GLU A 72 6.27 12.73 12.55
CA GLU A 72 7.56 13.17 12.02
C GLU A 72 7.45 14.06 10.77
N ILE A 73 6.34 14.01 10.02
CA ILE A 73 6.11 14.90 8.86
C ILE A 73 5.99 16.37 9.26
N PHE A 74 5.69 16.64 10.53
CA PHE A 74 5.57 18.00 11.08
C PHE A 74 6.86 18.46 11.78
N ALA A 75 7.93 17.66 11.74
CA ALA A 75 9.18 18.01 12.38
C ALA A 75 9.95 19.06 11.58
N ALA A 76 10.66 19.97 12.27
CA ALA A 76 11.41 21.04 11.61
C ALA A 76 12.58 20.50 10.75
N ASP A 77 13.07 19.30 11.06
CA ASP A 77 14.11 18.55 10.36
C ASP A 77 13.53 17.54 9.34
N TYR A 78 12.25 17.66 8.97
CA TYR A 78 11.55 16.74 8.05
C TYR A 78 12.34 16.47 6.76
N ALA A 79 12.84 17.52 6.11
CA ALA A 79 13.57 17.40 4.84
C ALA A 79 14.86 16.56 4.98
N GLU A 80 15.58 16.70 6.09
CA GLU A 80 16.80 15.93 6.35
C GLU A 80 16.49 14.45 6.61
N ARG A 81 15.42 14.18 7.38
CA ARG A 81 14.95 12.81 7.63
C ARG A 81 14.47 12.12 6.37
N LEU A 82 13.73 12.84 5.53
CA LEU A 82 13.24 12.33 4.27
C LEU A 82 14.39 11.92 3.35
N GLU A 83 15.43 12.76 3.22
CA GLU A 83 16.58 12.40 2.38
C GLU A 83 17.39 11.26 2.99
N ALA A 84 17.55 11.21 4.31
CA ALA A 84 18.19 10.08 4.98
C ALA A 84 17.41 8.76 4.77
N ALA A 85 16.08 8.80 4.88
CA ALA A 85 15.21 7.66 4.58
C ALA A 85 15.35 7.22 3.12
N ARG A 86 15.30 8.16 2.17
CA ARG A 86 15.56 7.85 0.74
C ARG A 86 16.91 7.22 0.52
N SER A 87 17.96 7.74 1.16
CA SER A 87 19.31 7.20 1.04
C SER A 87 19.41 5.78 1.56
N ARG A 88 18.66 5.41 2.61
CA ARG A 88 18.64 4.04 3.15
C ARG A 88 17.81 3.07 2.31
N LEU A 89 16.78 3.58 1.62
CA LEU A 89 15.87 2.76 0.80
C LEU A 89 16.32 2.60 -0.67
N ARG A 90 17.19 3.47 -1.18
CA ARG A 90 17.73 3.29 -2.54
C ARG A 90 18.55 2.00 -2.56
N PRO A 91 18.23 1.02 -3.42
CA PRO A 91 19.07 -0.16 -3.57
C PRO A 91 20.46 0.28 -4.00
N ASP A 92 21.49 -0.33 -3.42
CA ASP A 92 22.86 -0.11 -3.85
C ASP A 92 22.93 -0.45 -5.34
N LEU A 93 23.27 0.54 -6.17
CA LEU A 93 23.34 0.44 -7.64
C LEU A 93 24.34 -0.62 -8.13
N ASN A 94 24.98 -1.35 -7.21
CA ASN A 94 26.11 -2.23 -7.41
C ASN A 94 25.70 -3.71 -7.41
N ASP A 95 24.45 -4.04 -7.02
CA ASP A 95 23.96 -5.43 -6.93
C ASP A 95 23.27 -5.92 -8.22
N SER A 96 23.17 -5.07 -9.25
CA SER A 96 22.55 -5.42 -10.54
C SER A 96 23.56 -5.82 -11.64
N THR A 97 24.83 -6.04 -11.31
CA THR A 97 25.85 -6.50 -12.27
C THR A 97 26.65 -7.68 -11.70
N SER A 98 25.99 -8.79 -11.40
CA SER A 98 26.65 -10.08 -11.21
C SER A 98 25.63 -11.16 -11.46
N ASP A 99 25.33 -11.44 -12.73
CA ASP A 99 24.72 -12.70 -13.20
C ASP A 99 24.72 -12.81 -14.74
N GLU A 100 25.81 -12.38 -15.39
CA GLU A 100 26.11 -12.82 -16.76
C GLU A 100 27.62 -13.08 -16.90
N GLU A 101 28.13 -14.05 -16.14
CA GLU A 101 29.42 -14.71 -16.40
C GLU A 101 29.13 -16.12 -16.91
N GLY A 102 29.55 -16.40 -18.14
CA GLY A 102 29.10 -17.54 -18.93
C GLY A 102 29.58 -18.91 -18.47
N THR A 103 28.95 -19.93 -19.05
CA THR A 103 29.61 -21.20 -19.33
C THR A 103 29.41 -21.55 -20.81
N ASP A 104 30.48 -21.36 -21.56
CA ASP A 104 30.76 -22.00 -22.84
C ASP A 104 31.09 -23.48 -22.58
N ALA A 105 30.42 -24.39 -23.30
CA ALA A 105 30.88 -25.75 -23.65
C ALA A 105 29.94 -26.38 -24.69
#